data_AF-A0A3N2QEM0-F1
#
_entry.id   AF-A0A3N2QEM0-F1
#
_cell.length_a   1.000
_cell.length_b   1.000
_cell.length_c   1.000
_cell.angle_alpha   90.00
_cell.angle_beta   90.00
_cell.angle_gamma   90.00
#
_symmetry.space_group_name_H-M   'P 1'
#
loop_
_entity.id
_entity.type
_entity.pdbx_description
1 polymer ?
#
loop_
_entity_poly.entity_id
_entity_poly.type
_entity_poly.pdbx_seq_one_letter_code
_entity_poly.pdbx_strand_id
1 'polypeptide(L)'
;MTKIRVEVVSRKPPRPRKRTAEPSKRQTTLEGRRSIGDRIFSALHWLLRRSVAAWLCAAALAVTVTYGTPHVLVTYSCIDGGRCFECRYFGIQGMRDQLGSQWNCPVFVMMPLDWAPLIRKLKNG
;
A
#
# COMPACT_ATOMS: atom_id res chain seq x y z
N MET A 1 -19.86 -74.70 -16.07
CA MET A 1 -19.32 -73.32 -16.03
C MET A 1 -17.90 -73.33 -16.54
N THR A 2 -17.65 -72.83 -17.75
CA THR A 2 -16.32 -72.80 -18.39
C THR A 2 -15.63 -71.47 -18.08
N LYS A 3 -14.44 -71.53 -17.45
CA LYS A 3 -13.61 -70.34 -17.16
C LYS A 3 -12.74 -70.05 -18.38
N ILE A 4 -13.04 -68.96 -19.07
CA ILE A 4 -12.20 -68.42 -20.15
C ILE A 4 -11.08 -67.61 -19.49
N ARG A 5 -9.82 -68.06 -19.61
CA ARG A 5 -8.64 -67.26 -19.24
C ARG A 5 -8.27 -66.38 -20.41
N VAL A 6 -8.44 -65.07 -20.25
CA VAL A 6 -7.98 -64.07 -21.22
C VAL A 6 -6.51 -63.77 -20.91
N GLU A 7 -5.61 -64.29 -21.73
CA GLU A 7 -4.19 -63.93 -21.71
C GLU A 7 -4.00 -62.65 -22.53
N VAL A 8 -3.53 -61.58 -21.88
CA VAL A 8 -3.24 -60.30 -22.54
C VAL A 8 -1.85 -60.41 -23.17
N VAL A 9 -1.81 -60.76 -24.46
CA VAL A 9 -0.60 -61.12 -25.21
C VAL A 9 0.37 -59.94 -25.44
N SER A 10 -0.05 -58.67 -25.33
CA SER A 10 0.91 -57.56 -25.27
C SER A 10 0.33 -56.28 -24.66
N ARG A 11 1.15 -55.59 -23.86
CA ARG A 11 0.90 -54.19 -23.46
C ARG A 11 1.62 -53.27 -24.43
N LYS A 12 0.90 -52.34 -25.05
CA LYS A 12 1.47 -51.27 -25.88
C LYS A 12 2.50 -50.48 -25.05
N PRO A 13 3.71 -50.20 -25.57
CA PRO A 13 4.72 -49.46 -24.81
C PRO A 13 4.21 -48.05 -24.44
N PRO A 14 4.64 -47.48 -23.29
CA PRO A 14 4.26 -46.14 -22.89
C PRO A 14 4.68 -45.13 -23.97
N ARG A 15 3.75 -44.25 -24.34
CA ARG A 15 3.98 -43.19 -25.33
C ARG A 15 5.21 -42.38 -24.91
N PRO A 16 6.21 -42.16 -25.79
CA PRO A 16 7.40 -41.39 -25.43
C PRO A 16 7.00 -39.99 -24.98
N ARG A 17 7.48 -39.58 -23.79
CA ARG A 17 7.27 -38.23 -23.28
C ARG A 17 7.95 -37.24 -24.24
N LYS A 18 7.19 -36.28 -24.77
CA LYS A 18 7.76 -35.14 -25.51
C LYS A 18 8.78 -34.46 -24.60
N ARG A 19 10.05 -34.37 -25.03
CA ARG A 19 11.03 -33.50 -24.37
C ARG A 19 10.51 -32.07 -24.47
N THR A 20 10.25 -31.45 -23.33
CA THR A 20 9.98 -30.02 -23.25
C THR A 20 11.24 -29.30 -23.74
N ALA A 21 11.13 -28.56 -24.83
CA ALA A 21 12.26 -27.77 -25.34
C ALA A 21 12.70 -26.76 -24.26
N GLU A 22 14.00 -26.59 -24.07
CA GLU A 22 14.50 -25.57 -23.16
C GLU A 22 14.03 -24.18 -23.64
N PRO A 23 13.41 -23.38 -22.75
CA PRO A 23 12.88 -22.09 -23.13
C PRO A 23 14.02 -21.17 -23.56
N SER A 24 13.80 -20.42 -24.64
CA SER A 24 14.77 -19.45 -25.13
C SER A 24 15.02 -18.35 -24.09
N LYS A 25 16.22 -17.74 -24.08
CA LYS A 25 16.55 -16.62 -23.17
C LYS A 25 15.56 -15.45 -23.25
N ARG A 26 14.91 -15.24 -24.40
CA ARG A 26 13.86 -14.22 -24.56
C ARG A 26 12.55 -14.62 -23.86
N GLN A 27 12.18 -15.90 -23.89
CA GLN A 27 10.99 -16.42 -23.19
C GLN A 27 11.16 -16.33 -21.67
N THR A 28 12.32 -16.70 -21.13
CA THR A 28 12.57 -16.60 -19.68
C THR A 28 12.52 -15.16 -19.17
N THR A 29 13.02 -14.21 -19.97
CA THR A 29 12.97 -12.77 -19.61
C THR A 29 11.53 -12.23 -19.63
N LEU A 30 10.71 -12.66 -20.60
CA LEU A 30 9.30 -12.26 -20.72
C LEU A 30 8.43 -12.92 -19.63
N GLU A 31 8.68 -14.19 -19.30
CA GLU A 31 8.04 -14.89 -18.17
C GLU A 31 8.41 -14.24 -16.83
N GLY A 32 9.69 -13.87 -16.65
CA GLY A 32 10.14 -13.11 -15.48
C GLY A 32 9.37 -11.80 -15.31
N ARG A 33 9.20 -11.01 -16.39
CA ARG A 33 8.41 -9.76 -16.35
C ARG A 33 6.92 -9.99 -16.08
N ARG A 34 6.30 -11.01 -16.69
CA ARG A 34 4.90 -11.37 -16.40
C ARG A 34 4.71 -11.77 -14.93
N SER A 35 5.62 -12.58 -14.40
CA SER A 35 5.55 -13.04 -13.01
C SER A 35 5.60 -11.90 -11.97
N ILE A 36 6.32 -10.82 -12.28
CA ILE A 36 6.39 -9.63 -11.42
C ILE A 36 5.09 -8.85 -11.51
N GLY A 37 4.57 -8.63 -12.72
CA GLY A 37 3.28 -7.96 -12.94
C GLY A 37 2.14 -8.67 -12.22
N ASP A 38 2.08 -10.01 -12.31
CA ASP A 38 1.05 -10.82 -11.67
C ASP A 38 1.14 -10.76 -10.14
N ARG A 39 2.35 -10.69 -9.57
CA ARG A 39 2.55 -10.52 -8.12
C ARG A 39 2.06 -9.15 -7.64
N ILE A 40 2.38 -8.08 -8.36
CA ILE A 40 1.95 -6.73 -8.02
C ILE A 40 0.42 -6.63 -8.11
N PHE A 41 -0.17 -7.13 -9.20
CA PHE A 41 -1.62 -7.14 -9.37
C PHE A 41 -2.32 -7.96 -8.29
N SER A 42 -1.78 -9.14 -7.95
CA SER A 42 -2.32 -9.98 -6.87
C SER A 42 -2.24 -9.29 -5.51
N ALA A 43 -1.15 -8.58 -5.22
CA ALA A 43 -0.99 -7.82 -3.98
C ALA A 43 -1.99 -6.65 -3.90
N LEU A 44 -2.13 -5.88 -4.98
CA LEU A 44 -3.13 -4.81 -5.09
C LEU A 44 -4.56 -5.34 -4.94
N HIS A 45 -4.89 -6.43 -5.64
CA HIS A 45 -6.20 -7.05 -5.55
C HIS A 45 -6.48 -7.59 -4.14
N TRP A 46 -5.46 -8.12 -3.44
CA TRP A 46 -5.58 -8.54 -2.05
C TRP A 46 -5.80 -7.35 -1.10
N LEU A 47 -5.06 -6.26 -1.28
CA LEU A 47 -5.23 -5.01 -0.52
C LEU A 47 -6.61 -4.39 -0.74
N LEU A 48 -7.14 -4.50 -1.95
CA LEU A 48 -8.47 -4.00 -2.34
C LEU A 48 -9.62 -4.93 -1.92
N ARG A 49 -9.35 -6.11 -1.34
CA ARG A 49 -10.43 -6.92 -0.74
C ARG A 49 -11.09 -6.11 0.36
N ARG A 50 -12.42 -6.04 0.32
CA ARG A 50 -13.24 -5.16 1.18
C ARG A 50 -12.91 -5.27 2.67
N SER A 51 -12.60 -6.47 3.15
CA SER A 51 -12.18 -6.69 4.54
C SER A 51 -10.82 -6.06 4.84
N VAL A 52 -9.81 -6.30 4.01
CA VAL A 52 -8.46 -5.76 4.18
C VAL A 52 -8.46 -4.23 4.07
N ALA A 53 -9.14 -3.71 3.05
CA ALA A 53 -9.29 -2.27 2.87
C ALA A 53 -9.98 -1.60 4.08
N ALA A 54 -11.05 -2.20 4.62
CA ALA A 54 -11.73 -1.68 5.80
C ALA A 54 -10.82 -1.65 7.03
N TRP A 55 -10.04 -2.71 7.26
CA TRP A 55 -9.07 -2.75 8.36
C TRP A 55 -7.94 -1.73 8.19
N LEU A 56 -7.44 -1.54 6.97
CA LEU A 56 -6.44 -0.52 6.67
C LEU A 56 -6.98 0.90 6.90
N CYS A 57 -8.22 1.17 6.45
CA CYS A 57 -8.88 2.44 6.72
C CYS A 57 -9.09 2.67 8.21
N ALA A 58 -9.53 1.64 8.95
CA ALA A 58 -9.72 1.72 10.39
C ALA A 58 -8.39 1.97 11.13
N ALA A 59 -7.32 1.28 10.74
CA ALA A 59 -5.99 1.51 11.29
C ALA A 59 -5.48 2.92 10.99
N ALA A 60 -5.63 3.40 9.75
CA ALA A 60 -5.27 4.76 9.36
C ALA A 60 -6.06 5.81 10.14
N LEU A 61 -7.37 5.60 10.33
CA LEU A 61 -8.22 6.44 11.18
C LEU A 61 -7.74 6.43 12.63
N ALA A 62 -7.46 5.26 13.21
CA ALA A 62 -6.99 5.15 14.59
C ALA A 62 -5.66 5.90 14.78
N VAL A 63 -4.71 5.74 13.86
CA VAL A 63 -3.41 6.43 13.90
C VAL A 63 -3.60 7.95 13.76
N THR A 64 -4.41 8.41 12.81
CA THR A 64 -4.61 9.84 12.59
C THR A 64 -5.35 10.53 13.74
N VAL A 65 -6.28 9.83 14.40
CA VAL A 65 -6.96 10.36 15.59
C VAL A 65 -6.02 10.37 16.81
N THR A 66 -5.21 9.33 16.99
CA THR A 66 -4.34 9.20 18.18
C THR A 66 -3.11 10.09 18.10
N TYR A 67 -2.45 10.13 16.95
CA TYR A 67 -1.18 10.85 16.76
C TYR A 67 -1.33 12.15 15.98
N GLY A 68 -2.47 12.40 15.35
CA GLY A 68 -2.67 13.54 14.47
C GLY A 68 -2.25 13.28 13.02
N THR A 69 -2.09 14.35 12.25
CA THR A 69 -1.69 14.30 10.85
C THR A 69 -0.35 14.97 10.65
N PRO A 70 0.49 14.42 9.74
CA PRO A 70 1.79 14.99 9.46
C PRO A 70 1.64 16.31 8.74
N HIS A 71 2.41 17.30 9.19
CA HIS A 71 2.56 18.57 8.50
C HIS A 71 4.01 19.02 8.44
N VAL A 72 4.33 19.77 7.40
CA VAL A 72 5.66 20.25 7.05
C VAL A 72 5.69 21.76 7.17
N LEU A 73 6.74 22.30 7.78
CA LEU A 73 6.93 23.73 7.94
C LEU A 73 7.06 24.41 6.58
N VAL A 74 6.32 25.50 6.37
CA VAL A 74 6.35 26.30 5.15
C VAL A 74 6.98 27.65 5.43
N THR A 75 6.48 28.36 6.46
CA THR A 75 7.01 29.67 6.84
C THR A 75 7.08 29.79 8.35
N TYR A 76 7.95 30.66 8.84
CA TYR A 76 8.09 30.95 10.26
C TYR A 76 8.38 32.44 10.47
N SER A 77 7.92 32.99 11.59
CA SER A 77 8.26 34.34 12.05
C SER A 77 8.99 34.26 13.39
N CYS A 78 10.12 34.96 13.50
CA CYS A 78 10.94 35.00 14.72
C CYS A 78 11.15 36.43 15.20
N ILE A 79 11.30 36.59 16.51
CA ILE A 79 11.70 37.85 17.15
C ILE A 79 13.23 37.94 17.12
N ASP A 80 13.76 39.16 17.08
CA ASP A 80 15.18 39.43 17.30
C ASP A 80 15.67 38.71 18.57
N GLY A 81 16.68 37.85 18.41
CA GLY A 81 17.13 36.90 19.43
C GLY A 81 16.84 35.42 19.11
N GLY A 82 16.30 35.12 17.92
CA GLY A 82 16.25 33.75 17.37
C GLY A 82 15.10 32.88 17.88
N ARG A 83 14.09 33.48 18.52
CA ARG A 83 12.91 32.80 19.06
C ARG A 83 11.76 32.88 18.07
N CYS A 84 11.31 31.73 17.56
CA CYS A 84 10.27 31.66 16.54
C CYS A 84 8.93 31.32 17.17
N PHE A 85 7.92 32.16 16.93
CA PHE A 85 6.63 32.09 17.63
C PHE A 85 5.47 31.81 16.69
N GLU A 86 5.52 32.26 15.43
CA GLU A 86 4.55 31.88 14.42
C GLU A 86 5.16 30.86 13.49
N CYS A 87 4.58 29.67 13.46
CA CYS A 87 4.98 28.59 12.58
C CYS A 87 3.79 28.24 11.68
N ARG A 88 3.99 28.23 10.38
CA ARG A 88 2.96 27.90 9.40
C ARG A 88 3.33 26.60 8.71
N TYR A 89 2.40 25.65 8.75
CA TYR A 89 2.59 24.28 8.34
C TYR A 89 1.61 23.88 7.24
N PHE A 90 2.04 23.02 6.32
CA PHE A 90 1.18 22.40 5.31
C PHE A 90 1.14 20.88 5.52
N GLY A 91 -0.05 20.31 5.53
CA GLY A 91 -0.23 18.87 5.66
C GLY A 91 -1.52 18.38 5.02
N ILE A 92 -1.94 17.18 5.40
CA ILE A 92 -3.10 16.50 4.82
C ILE A 92 -4.39 17.32 4.98
N GLN A 93 -4.50 18.08 6.08
CA GLN A 93 -5.68 18.93 6.36
C GLN A 93 -5.56 20.36 5.79
N GLY A 94 -4.48 20.67 5.07
CA GLY A 94 -4.21 21.99 4.50
C GLY A 94 -3.20 22.81 5.29
N MET A 95 -3.32 24.13 5.18
CA MET A 95 -2.46 25.09 5.89
C MET A 95 -2.94 25.26 7.33
N ARG A 96 -2.01 25.20 8.29
CA ARG A 96 -2.27 25.44 9.71
C ARG A 96 -1.20 26.31 10.33
N ASP A 97 -1.64 27.25 11.14
CA ASP A 97 -0.77 28.09 11.95
C ASP A 97 -0.68 27.51 13.36
N GLN A 98 0.53 27.44 13.89
CA GLN A 98 0.82 26.94 15.22
C GLN A 98 1.79 27.89 15.91
N LEU A 99 1.51 28.17 17.19
CA LEU A 99 2.47 28.87 18.03
C LEU A 99 3.60 27.90 18.39
N GLY A 100 4.84 28.27 18.07
CA GLY A 100 6.02 27.42 18.27
C GLY A 100 6.15 27.01 19.74
N SER A 101 6.08 25.69 20.03
CA SER A 101 6.34 25.20 21.38
C SER A 101 7.77 25.53 21.76
N GLN A 102 7.98 26.17 22.92
CA GLN A 102 9.31 26.60 23.37
C GLN A 102 10.03 27.55 22.39
N TRP A 103 9.29 28.36 21.63
CA TRP A 103 9.85 29.30 20.66
C TRP A 103 10.63 28.64 19.52
N ASN A 104 10.25 27.42 19.14
CA ASN A 104 10.84 26.68 18.04
C ASN A 104 9.76 26.20 17.05
N CYS A 105 10.10 26.23 15.77
CA CYS A 105 9.29 25.71 14.67
C CYS A 105 9.95 24.44 14.10
N PRO A 106 9.60 23.23 14.58
CA PRO A 106 10.14 22.00 14.01
C PRO A 106 9.78 21.87 12.53
N VAL A 107 10.68 21.32 11.70
CA VAL A 107 10.43 21.15 10.26
C VAL A 107 9.25 20.21 9.99
N PHE A 108 9.10 19.17 10.81
CA PHE A 108 8.00 18.21 10.75
C PHE A 108 7.31 18.14 12.10
N VAL A 109 5.97 18.18 12.09
CA VAL A 109 5.16 18.07 13.29
C VAL A 109 3.91 17.24 13.02
N MET A 110 3.51 16.47 14.01
CA MET A 110 2.23 15.80 14.05
C MET A 110 1.23 16.74 14.74
N MET A 111 0.27 17.26 13.99
CA MET A 111 -0.76 18.14 14.55
C MET A 111 -2.08 17.38 14.74
N PRO A 112 -2.80 17.63 15.84
CA PRO A 112 -4.06 16.95 16.13
C PRO A 112 -5.09 17.25 15.04
N LEU A 113 -5.98 16.28 14.77
CA LEU A 113 -6.95 16.39 13.70
C LEU A 113 -7.90 17.59 13.94
N ASP A 114 -8.01 18.49 12.97
CA ASP A 114 -9.03 19.54 13.00
C ASP A 114 -10.34 19.01 12.39
N TRP A 115 -11.32 18.76 13.26
CA TRP A 115 -12.62 18.23 12.87
C TRP A 115 -13.52 19.27 12.24
N ALA A 116 -13.37 20.56 12.57
CA ALA A 116 -14.27 21.60 12.08
C ALA A 116 -14.27 21.74 10.54
N PRO A 117 -13.12 21.86 9.84
CA PRO A 117 -13.10 21.93 8.38
C PRO A 117 -13.49 20.58 7.76
N LEU A 118 -13.19 19.45 8.41
CA LEU A 118 -13.59 18.12 7.94
C LEU A 118 -15.12 17.97 7.94
N ILE A 119 -15.78 18.34 9.04
CA ILE A 119 -17.24 18.29 9.18
C ILE A 119 -17.89 19.24 8.17
N ARG A 120 -17.33 20.43 7.94
CA ARG A 120 -17.84 21.36 6.91
C ARG A 120 -17.77 20.76 5.51
N LYS A 121 -16.66 20.09 5.16
CA LYS A 121 -16.54 19.41 3.86
C LYS A 121 -17.54 18.27 3.70
N LEU A 122 -17.75 17.46 4.76
CA LEU A 122 -18.70 16.34 4.72
C LEU A 122 -20.17 16.79 4.66
N LYS A 123 -20.50 17.94 5.24
CA LYS A 123 -21.87 18.49 5.18
C LYS A 123 -22.21 19.17 3.86
N ASN A 124 -21.20 19.68 3.15
CA ASN A 124 -21.37 20.45 1.92
C ASN A 124 -21.05 19.64 0.64
N GLY A 125 -20.74 18.35 0.77
CA GLY A 125 -20.36 17.45 -0.32
C GLY A 125 -21.42 16.42 -0.68
#